data_AF-A0A2V1C6G8-F1
#
_entry.id   AF-A0A2V1C6G8-F1
#
_cell.length_a   1.000
_cell.length_b   1.000
_cell.length_c   1.000
_cell.angle_alpha   90.00
_cell.angle_beta   90.00
_cell.angle_gamma   90.00
#
_symmetry.space_group_name_H-M   'P 1'
#
loop_
_entity.id
_entity.type
_entity.pdbx_description
1 polymer ?
#
loop_
_entity_poly.entity_id
_entity_poly.type
_entity_poly.pdbx_seq_one_letter_code
_entity_poly.pdbx_strand_id
1 'polypeptide(L)'
;MVDNESHGGFTSDGIEALRLVALRTWSRNLTAWLYVPVGIMIILLACFGIDSLIGVSSVSFPASVACLILLFIGLVLCDLAVGDRKTRAVVKVIDIPAGFALRYLNIFFTPSFILLPLSPPIGGVEVAKIIAVFLIGFVVVMAATAYFVRGLQLLLGSSKRAITARAEEMGDESDGIPLTDVTPGRNNSEGTIPTSGTSTPRFMDDSTNDLIAPQRAQDPSLIRGTGGPPEDNITPPAATRQNPLLQTPLPLTRPQRWAAFINSNVDRFTYLILFLFVGLPIYYGTGYAIPAQLTLTTIAYFTALALPPTWKRVFHPVLVSAAITVLGVYILGAIKGDSLSTSLHSFKTGTSYLDLWHGKKNLKAPGAGDILVSILDAGIVALALPMFAYRQELKRHFFAIVIPNVSVSIGSLFGYPAVCYAIGISAERSLAFAARSLTLALATPAVENLKGDVNTIAALAIMSGILGALVGTQMLDWMRIPEDDYVTRGVTLGGSSSAIATAVLLQSDPRAAALSSLSMSLFGIITLALTSVPAIVKAVDSLVGL
;
A
#
# COMPACT_ATOMS: atom_id res chain seq x y z
N MET A 1 -17.77 51.43 -15.03
CA MET A 1 -18.43 51.39 -13.72
C MET A 1 -17.39 50.93 -12.73
N VAL A 2 -16.91 51.91 -11.97
CA VAL A 2 -15.91 51.81 -10.91
C VAL A 2 -16.65 51.42 -9.62
N ASP A 3 -15.96 50.68 -8.75
CA ASP A 3 -16.30 50.37 -7.36
C ASP A 3 -17.55 49.53 -7.08
N ASN A 4 -17.32 48.20 -6.97
CA ASN A 4 -17.91 47.43 -5.88
C ASN A 4 -17.04 46.19 -5.58
N GLU A 5 -15.73 46.38 -5.34
CA GLU A 5 -14.99 45.40 -4.54
C GLU A 5 -15.55 45.53 -3.12
N SER A 6 -16.53 44.68 -2.79
CA SER A 6 -16.96 44.52 -1.42
C SER A 6 -15.73 44.17 -0.60
N HIS A 7 -15.37 45.06 0.33
CA HIS A 7 -14.48 44.80 1.44
C HIS A 7 -15.12 43.72 2.34
N GLY A 8 -15.24 42.49 1.84
CA GLY A 8 -15.34 41.32 2.69
C GLY A 8 -14.03 41.26 3.47
N GLY A 9 -14.12 41.50 4.78
CA GLY A 9 -12.96 41.35 5.66
C GLY A 9 -12.36 39.94 5.47
N PHE A 10 -11.06 39.81 5.66
CA PHE A 10 -10.37 38.51 5.65
C PHE A 10 -11.11 37.44 6.49
N THR A 11 -11.81 37.88 7.52
CA THR A 11 -12.70 37.08 8.37
C THR A 11 -13.98 36.62 7.67
N SER A 12 -14.66 37.44 6.87
CA SER A 12 -15.85 37.02 6.11
C SER A 12 -15.49 36.03 5.01
N ASP A 13 -14.38 36.28 4.31
CA ASP A 13 -13.86 35.36 3.28
C ASP A 13 -13.48 34.00 3.88
N GLY A 14 -12.89 33.99 5.09
CA GLY A 14 -12.57 32.77 5.83
C GLY A 14 -13.81 31.98 6.29
N ILE A 15 -14.84 32.68 6.79
CA ILE A 15 -16.11 32.06 7.20
C ILE A 15 -16.84 31.47 5.99
N GLU A 16 -16.87 32.18 4.87
CA GLU A 16 -17.49 31.71 3.64
C GLU A 16 -16.74 30.52 3.04
N ALA A 17 -15.40 30.55 3.06
CA ALA A 17 -14.56 29.40 2.71
C ALA A 17 -14.83 28.18 3.61
N LEU A 18 -14.92 28.37 4.93
CA LEU A 18 -15.24 27.29 5.89
C LEU A 18 -16.64 26.71 5.64
N ARG A 19 -17.63 27.56 5.36
CA ARG A 19 -19.00 27.12 5.05
C ARG A 19 -19.05 26.30 3.76
N LEU A 20 -18.34 26.74 2.71
CA LEU A 20 -18.21 26.01 1.45
C LEU A 20 -17.52 24.65 1.64
N VAL A 21 -16.47 24.60 2.46
CA VAL A 21 -15.79 23.34 2.80
C VAL A 21 -16.73 22.44 3.61
N ALA A 22 -17.41 22.94 4.64
CA ALA A 22 -18.28 22.13 5.50
C ALA A 22 -19.42 21.45 4.74
N LEU A 23 -20.14 22.20 3.89
CA LEU A 23 -21.26 21.66 3.11
C LEU A 23 -20.81 20.59 2.10
N ARG A 24 -19.65 20.80 1.49
CA ARG A 24 -19.14 19.93 0.43
C ARG A 24 -18.36 18.72 0.95
N THR A 25 -17.89 18.80 2.19
CA THR A 25 -17.08 17.75 2.83
C THR A 25 -17.92 16.87 3.74
N TRP A 26 -19.20 17.19 3.98
CA TRP A 26 -20.06 16.43 4.90
C TRP A 26 -20.14 14.93 4.56
N SER A 27 -20.38 14.58 3.29
CA SER A 27 -20.41 13.18 2.86
C SER A 27 -19.07 12.47 3.07
N ARG A 28 -17.96 13.16 2.75
CA ARG A 28 -16.60 12.66 2.99
C ARG A 28 -16.33 12.44 4.48
N ASN A 29 -16.74 13.39 5.33
CA ASN A 29 -16.54 13.29 6.77
C ASN A 29 -17.41 12.18 7.37
N LEU A 30 -18.65 12.00 6.91
CA LEU A 30 -19.47 10.87 7.32
C LEU A 30 -18.77 9.54 7.00
N THR A 31 -18.23 9.41 5.79
CA THR A 31 -17.47 8.21 5.41
C THR A 31 -16.21 8.02 6.23
N ALA A 32 -15.40 9.06 6.40
CA ALA A 32 -14.12 8.98 7.10
C ALA A 32 -14.24 8.80 8.62
N TRP A 33 -15.25 9.40 9.25
CA TRP A 33 -15.39 9.41 10.72
C TRP A 33 -16.40 8.39 11.24
N LEU A 34 -17.34 7.91 10.41
CA LEU A 34 -18.34 6.92 10.82
C LEU A 34 -18.12 5.59 10.10
N TYR A 35 -18.21 5.56 8.76
CA TYR A 35 -18.16 4.29 8.03
C TYR A 35 -16.80 3.59 8.12
N VAL A 36 -15.70 4.33 8.04
CA VAL A 36 -14.35 3.75 8.13
C VAL A 36 -14.10 3.14 9.51
N PRO A 37 -14.26 3.84 10.65
CA PRO A 37 -14.02 3.22 11.96
C PRO A 37 -14.94 2.03 12.24
N VAL A 38 -16.23 2.14 11.89
CA VAL A 38 -17.19 1.03 12.05
C VAL A 38 -16.79 -0.16 11.17
N GLY A 39 -16.42 0.08 9.93
CA GLY A 39 -15.99 -0.97 9.01
C GLY A 39 -14.69 -1.65 9.43
N ILE A 40 -13.69 -0.89 9.91
CA ILE A 40 -12.46 -1.45 10.48
C ILE A 40 -12.79 -2.30 11.70
N MET A 41 -13.65 -1.82 12.62
CA MET A 41 -14.09 -2.60 13.78
C MET A 41 -14.79 -3.91 13.39
N ILE A 42 -15.62 -3.90 12.34
CA ILE A 42 -16.25 -5.13 11.80
C ILE A 42 -15.18 -6.10 11.26
N ILE A 43 -14.19 -5.60 10.53
CA ILE A 43 -13.10 -6.44 10.00
C ILE A 43 -12.29 -7.06 11.14
N LEU A 44 -11.94 -6.27 12.17
CA LEU A 44 -11.24 -6.77 13.34
C LEU A 44 -12.09 -7.79 14.12
N LEU A 45 -13.40 -7.54 14.27
CA LEU A 45 -14.32 -8.49 14.90
C LEU A 45 -14.37 -9.82 14.13
N ALA A 46 -14.34 -9.77 12.79
CA ALA A 46 -14.23 -10.97 11.97
C ALA A 46 -12.90 -11.70 12.21
N CYS A 47 -11.79 -10.96 12.29
CA CYS A 47 -10.48 -11.52 12.65
C CYS A 47 -10.54 -12.20 14.03
N PHE A 48 -11.15 -11.56 15.03
CA PHE A 48 -11.34 -12.14 16.36
C PHE A 48 -12.20 -13.41 16.36
N GLY A 49 -13.28 -13.43 15.58
CA GLY A 49 -14.12 -14.62 15.42
C GLY A 49 -13.35 -15.79 14.81
N ILE A 50 -12.50 -15.51 13.80
CA ILE A 50 -11.64 -16.52 13.18
C ILE A 50 -10.50 -16.94 14.12
N ASP A 51 -9.87 -16.02 14.83
CA ASP A 51 -8.83 -16.30 15.83
C ASP A 51 -9.37 -17.23 16.93
N SER A 52 -10.58 -16.94 17.41
CA SER A 52 -11.28 -17.78 18.39
C SER A 52 -11.56 -19.18 17.87
N LEU A 53 -11.83 -19.33 16.56
CA LEU A 53 -12.04 -20.62 15.91
C LEU A 53 -10.73 -21.39 15.71
N ILE A 54 -9.67 -20.69 15.29
CA ILE A 54 -8.32 -21.26 15.09
C ILE A 54 -7.72 -21.70 16.42
N GLY A 55 -7.97 -20.97 17.50
CA GLY A 55 -7.51 -21.31 18.86
C GLY A 55 -8.05 -22.65 19.39
N VAL A 56 -9.10 -23.20 18.78
CA VAL A 56 -9.60 -24.57 19.07
C VAL A 56 -8.75 -25.65 18.37
N SER A 57 -8.04 -25.28 17.30
CA SER A 57 -7.16 -26.16 16.54
C SER A 57 -5.72 -26.11 17.05
N SER A 58 -4.90 -27.10 16.68
CA SER A 58 -3.46 -27.15 17.01
C SER A 58 -2.58 -26.36 16.04
N VAL A 59 -3.17 -25.64 15.07
CA VAL A 59 -2.46 -24.91 14.02
C VAL A 59 -2.43 -23.43 14.36
N SER A 60 -1.23 -22.85 14.46
CA SER A 60 -1.05 -21.40 14.60
C SER A 60 -1.12 -20.75 13.22
N PHE A 61 -2.27 -20.20 12.86
CA PHE A 61 -2.48 -19.49 11.60
C PHE A 61 -2.99 -18.06 11.88
N PRO A 62 -2.39 -17.00 11.32
CA PRO A 62 -2.83 -15.63 11.58
C PRO A 62 -4.27 -15.39 11.10
N ALA A 63 -5.12 -14.94 12.03
CA ALA A 63 -6.55 -14.79 11.76
C ALA A 63 -6.87 -13.78 10.65
N SER A 64 -6.11 -12.69 10.55
CA SER A 64 -6.28 -11.69 9.49
C SER A 64 -6.06 -12.25 8.08
N VAL A 65 -5.14 -13.21 7.92
CA VAL A 65 -4.89 -13.86 6.63
C VAL A 65 -5.96 -14.90 6.33
N ALA A 66 -6.48 -15.58 7.34
CA ALA A 66 -7.59 -16.51 7.16
C ALA A 66 -8.83 -15.73 6.71
N CYS A 67 -9.08 -14.57 7.33
CA CYS A 67 -10.10 -13.63 6.87
C CYS A 67 -9.87 -13.14 5.43
N LEU A 68 -8.63 -12.82 5.03
CA LEU A 68 -8.31 -12.48 3.63
C LEU A 68 -8.76 -13.60 2.69
N ILE A 69 -8.32 -14.84 2.94
CA ILE A 69 -8.62 -15.99 2.07
C ILE A 69 -10.13 -16.26 2.03
N LEU A 70 -10.79 -16.26 3.20
CA LEU A 70 -12.24 -16.45 3.31
C LEU A 70 -13.03 -15.36 2.60
N LEU A 71 -12.60 -14.09 2.72
CA LEU A 71 -13.22 -12.97 2.02
C LEU A 71 -13.06 -13.11 0.51
N PHE A 72 -11.86 -13.44 0.03
CA PHE A 72 -11.61 -13.67 -1.40
C PHE A 72 -12.48 -14.81 -1.96
N ILE A 73 -12.49 -15.98 -1.31
CA ILE A 73 -13.32 -17.12 -1.71
C ILE A 73 -14.80 -16.75 -1.65
N GLY A 74 -15.23 -16.08 -0.58
CA GLY A 74 -16.62 -15.64 -0.41
C GLY A 74 -17.08 -14.69 -1.52
N LEU A 75 -16.23 -13.74 -1.93
CA LEU A 75 -16.52 -12.85 -3.06
C LEU A 75 -16.59 -13.63 -4.39
N VAL A 76 -15.69 -14.59 -4.62
CA VAL A 76 -15.73 -15.45 -5.82
C VAL A 76 -17.01 -16.29 -5.85
N LEU A 77 -17.39 -16.91 -4.72
CA LEU A 77 -18.64 -17.67 -4.62
C LEU A 77 -19.88 -16.78 -4.80
N CYS A 78 -19.86 -15.55 -4.28
CA CYS A 78 -20.93 -14.58 -4.48
C CYS A 78 -21.07 -14.18 -5.96
N ASP A 79 -19.95 -13.94 -6.66
CA ASP A 79 -19.91 -13.69 -8.10
C ASP A 79 -20.54 -14.83 -8.91
N LEU A 80 -20.23 -16.07 -8.54
CA LEU A 80 -20.79 -17.27 -9.18
C LEU A 80 -22.28 -17.49 -8.87
N ALA A 81 -22.73 -17.21 -7.64
CA ALA A 81 -24.09 -17.51 -7.21
C ALA A 81 -25.11 -16.41 -7.54
N VAL A 82 -24.70 -15.14 -7.43
CA VAL A 82 -25.60 -13.98 -7.44
C VAL A 82 -25.36 -13.05 -8.65
N GLY A 83 -24.21 -13.21 -9.31
CA GLY A 83 -23.83 -12.48 -10.52
C GLY A 83 -23.10 -11.16 -10.24
N ASP A 84 -22.25 -10.77 -11.18
CA ASP A 84 -21.26 -9.68 -11.07
C ASP A 84 -21.86 -8.34 -10.59
N ARG A 85 -23.04 -7.96 -11.07
CA ARG A 85 -23.67 -6.68 -10.68
C ARG A 85 -23.94 -6.56 -9.18
N LYS A 86 -24.46 -7.62 -8.56
CA LYS A 86 -24.80 -7.63 -7.12
C LYS A 86 -23.54 -7.78 -6.28
N THR A 87 -22.59 -8.59 -6.73
CA THR A 87 -21.28 -8.72 -6.07
C THR A 87 -20.52 -7.40 -6.07
N ARG A 88 -20.56 -6.61 -7.16
CA ARG A 88 -20.00 -5.25 -7.18
C ARG A 88 -20.63 -4.31 -6.17
N ALA A 89 -21.93 -4.44 -5.88
CA ALA A 89 -22.58 -3.65 -4.83
C ALA A 89 -22.06 -4.01 -3.43
N VAL A 90 -21.84 -5.30 -3.16
CA VAL A 90 -21.21 -5.77 -1.91
C VAL A 90 -19.77 -5.26 -1.80
N VAL A 91 -18.99 -5.40 -2.87
CA VAL A 91 -17.61 -4.91 -2.92
C VAL A 91 -17.53 -3.42 -2.62
N LYS A 92 -18.43 -2.59 -3.18
CA LYS A 92 -18.47 -1.14 -2.90
C LYS A 92 -18.63 -0.80 -1.42
N VAL A 93 -19.36 -1.61 -0.66
CA VAL A 93 -19.53 -1.39 0.79
C VAL A 93 -18.27 -1.79 1.55
N ILE A 94 -17.68 -2.93 1.19
CA ILE A 94 -16.45 -3.44 1.82
C ILE A 94 -15.25 -2.54 1.48
N ASP A 95 -15.23 -1.96 0.29
CA ASP A 95 -14.18 -1.07 -0.21
C ASP A 95 -14.07 0.23 0.60
N ILE A 96 -15.11 0.68 1.30
CA ILE A 96 -15.02 1.89 2.13
C ILE A 96 -13.96 1.74 3.24
N PRO A 97 -14.06 0.78 4.17
CA PRO A 97 -13.01 0.55 5.17
C PRO A 97 -11.76 -0.13 4.58
N ALA A 98 -11.92 -1.06 3.64
CA ALA A 98 -10.80 -1.80 3.06
C ALA A 98 -9.91 -0.89 2.19
N GLY A 99 -10.51 -0.03 1.37
CA GLY A 99 -9.81 0.98 0.59
C GLY A 99 -9.10 2.00 1.46
N PHE A 100 -9.67 2.40 2.61
CA PHE A 100 -8.95 3.19 3.61
C PHE A 100 -7.71 2.45 4.14
N ALA A 101 -7.88 1.18 4.52
CA ALA A 101 -6.80 0.36 5.06
C ALA A 101 -5.66 0.15 4.05
N LEU A 102 -5.99 -0.12 2.78
CA LEU A 102 -5.02 -0.24 1.69
C LEU A 102 -4.33 1.09 1.39
N ARG A 103 -5.07 2.20 1.34
CA ARG A 103 -4.56 3.54 1.05
C ARG A 103 -3.52 4.00 2.07
N TYR A 104 -3.74 3.69 3.35
CA TYR A 104 -2.86 4.06 4.45
C TYR A 104 -1.99 2.92 4.96
N LEU A 105 -1.94 1.78 4.27
CA LEU A 105 -1.22 0.58 4.70
C LEU A 105 0.21 0.85 5.20
N ASN A 106 0.91 1.76 4.50
CA ASN A 106 2.27 2.19 4.81
C ASN A 106 2.45 2.79 6.22
N ILE A 107 1.46 3.52 6.76
CA ILE A 107 1.58 4.09 8.12
C ILE A 107 1.49 2.99 9.18
N PHE A 108 0.68 1.95 8.93
CA PHE A 108 0.47 0.86 9.88
C PHE A 108 1.73 0.00 10.07
N PHE A 109 2.72 0.11 9.17
CA PHE A 109 4.04 -0.51 9.27
C PHE A 109 5.09 0.31 10.01
N THR A 110 4.85 1.60 10.23
CA THR A 110 5.82 2.47 10.91
C THR A 110 6.26 1.96 12.29
N PRO A 111 5.43 1.24 13.09
CA PRO A 111 5.86 0.73 14.39
C PRO A 111 7.13 -0.13 14.34
N SER A 112 7.29 -0.99 13.34
CA SER A 112 8.48 -1.85 13.23
C SER A 112 9.78 -1.03 13.05
N PHE A 113 9.69 0.14 12.41
CA PHE A 113 10.84 1.05 12.25
C PHE A 113 11.06 1.94 13.46
N ILE A 114 9.98 2.38 14.11
CA ILE A 114 10.04 3.22 15.32
C ILE A 114 10.71 2.46 16.47
N LEU A 115 10.58 1.14 16.50
CA LEU A 115 11.16 0.28 17.54
C LEU A 115 12.59 -0.19 17.23
N LEU A 116 13.15 0.13 16.06
CA LEU A 116 14.54 -0.22 15.73
C LEU A 116 15.57 0.20 16.78
N PRO A 117 15.46 1.37 17.45
CA PRO A 117 16.41 1.72 18.51
C PRO A 117 16.43 0.77 19.71
N LEU A 118 15.39 -0.06 19.89
CA LEU A 118 15.32 -1.11 20.93
C LEU A 118 15.94 -2.44 20.47
N SER A 119 16.24 -2.59 19.18
CA SER A 119 16.81 -3.83 18.64
C SER A 119 18.25 -4.06 19.14
N PRO A 120 18.66 -5.32 19.36
CA PRO A 120 20.01 -5.63 19.79
C PRO A 120 21.03 -5.18 18.72
N PRO A 121 22.19 -4.64 19.13
CA PRO A 121 23.19 -4.14 18.19
C PRO A 121 23.69 -5.25 17.25
N ILE A 122 23.89 -4.91 15.99
CA ILE A 122 24.38 -5.81 14.94
C ILE A 122 25.86 -5.50 14.69
N GLY A 123 26.71 -6.53 14.68
CA GLY A 123 28.12 -6.35 14.34
C GLY A 123 28.30 -5.91 12.88
N GLY A 124 29.22 -4.98 12.60
CA GLY A 124 29.41 -4.45 11.23
C GLY A 124 29.71 -5.51 10.18
N VAL A 125 30.42 -6.59 10.57
CA VAL A 125 30.67 -7.75 9.69
C VAL A 125 29.38 -8.49 9.34
N GLU A 126 28.48 -8.64 10.30
CA GLU A 126 27.18 -9.29 10.07
C GLU A 126 26.29 -8.42 9.18
N VAL A 127 26.28 -7.10 9.37
CA VAL A 127 25.60 -6.17 8.46
C VAL A 127 26.12 -6.30 7.03
N ALA A 128 27.44 -6.37 6.83
CA ALA A 128 28.03 -6.55 5.51
C ALA A 128 27.58 -7.86 4.85
N LYS A 129 27.50 -8.97 5.62
CA LYS A 129 26.97 -10.25 5.15
C LYS A 129 25.50 -10.17 4.77
N ILE A 130 24.68 -9.52 5.59
CA ILE A 130 23.25 -9.26 5.33
C ILE A 130 23.09 -8.52 4.00
N ILE A 131 23.85 -7.43 3.80
CA ILE A 131 23.81 -6.65 2.55
C ILE A 131 24.25 -7.50 1.34
N ALA A 132 25.32 -8.29 1.48
CA ALA A 132 25.82 -9.15 0.41
C ALA A 132 24.78 -10.20 -0.01
N VAL A 133 24.21 -10.96 0.94
CA VAL A 133 23.17 -11.95 0.64
C VAL A 133 21.93 -11.29 0.07
N PHE A 134 21.56 -10.12 0.59
CA PHE A 134 20.43 -9.37 0.09
C PHE A 134 20.58 -9.00 -1.39
N LEU A 135 21.70 -8.39 -1.78
CA LEU A 135 21.93 -7.96 -3.17
C LEU A 135 22.11 -9.14 -4.12
N ILE A 136 22.95 -10.11 -3.75
CA ILE A 136 23.20 -11.29 -4.58
C ILE A 136 21.93 -12.12 -4.71
N GLY A 137 21.23 -12.37 -3.59
CA GLY A 137 19.97 -13.10 -3.57
C GLY A 137 18.88 -12.41 -4.36
N PHE A 138 18.83 -11.08 -4.38
CA PHE A 138 17.90 -10.33 -5.23
C PHE A 138 18.11 -10.62 -6.72
N VAL A 139 19.35 -10.55 -7.21
CA VAL A 139 19.68 -10.85 -8.61
C VAL A 139 19.38 -12.32 -8.94
N VAL A 140 19.81 -13.25 -8.08
CA VAL A 140 19.64 -14.69 -8.29
C VAL A 140 18.16 -15.08 -8.31
N VAL A 141 17.36 -14.63 -7.34
CA VAL A 141 15.93 -14.96 -7.28
C VAL A 141 15.15 -14.32 -8.41
N MET A 142 15.45 -13.07 -8.77
CA MET A 142 14.84 -12.43 -9.93
C MET A 142 15.13 -13.20 -11.22
N ALA A 143 16.39 -13.59 -11.46
CA ALA A 143 16.77 -14.35 -12.65
C ALA A 143 16.13 -15.74 -12.66
N ALA A 144 16.20 -16.47 -11.55
CA ALA A 144 15.59 -17.77 -11.41
C ALA A 144 14.07 -17.71 -11.67
N THR A 145 13.39 -16.72 -11.10
CA THR A 145 11.95 -16.52 -11.29
C THR A 145 11.63 -16.16 -12.74
N ALA A 146 12.36 -15.22 -13.34
CA ALA A 146 12.16 -14.80 -14.74
C ALA A 146 12.27 -15.96 -15.71
N TYR A 147 13.37 -16.73 -15.62
CA TYR A 147 13.59 -17.87 -16.52
C TYR A 147 12.64 -19.03 -16.22
N PHE A 148 12.25 -19.23 -14.96
CA PHE A 148 11.28 -20.26 -14.60
C PHE A 148 9.89 -19.95 -15.17
N VAL A 149 9.40 -18.72 -14.98
CA VAL A 149 8.10 -18.29 -15.52
C VAL A 149 8.11 -18.39 -17.04
N ARG A 150 9.15 -17.86 -17.69
CA ARG A 150 9.28 -17.90 -19.15
C ARG A 150 9.34 -19.34 -19.68
N GLY A 151 10.12 -20.20 -19.04
CA GLY A 151 10.21 -21.62 -19.38
C GLY A 151 8.85 -22.33 -19.26
N LEU A 152 8.11 -22.05 -18.18
CA LEU A 152 6.79 -22.59 -17.96
C LEU A 152 5.78 -22.09 -19.02
N GLN A 153 5.84 -20.82 -19.40
CA GLN A 153 5.00 -20.27 -20.47
C GLN A 153 5.28 -20.91 -21.83
N LEU A 154 6.55 -21.21 -22.13
CA LEU A 154 6.93 -21.92 -23.35
C LEU A 154 6.41 -23.35 -23.35
N LEU A 155 6.48 -24.04 -22.21
CA LEU A 155 5.95 -25.40 -22.05
C LEU A 155 4.43 -25.46 -22.15
N LEU A 156 3.73 -24.47 -21.58
CA LEU A 156 2.26 -24.37 -21.63
C LEU A 156 1.73 -23.79 -22.95
N GLY A 157 2.60 -23.35 -23.86
CA GLY A 157 2.21 -22.70 -25.12
C GLY A 157 1.48 -21.36 -24.94
N SER A 158 1.55 -20.74 -23.75
CA SER A 158 0.78 -19.52 -23.44
C SER A 158 1.33 -18.27 -24.13
N SER A 159 2.59 -18.27 -24.57
CA SER A 159 3.20 -17.14 -25.31
C SER A 159 2.37 -16.74 -26.54
N LYS A 160 1.85 -17.70 -27.31
CA LYS A 160 0.98 -17.40 -28.46
C LYS A 160 -0.37 -16.84 -28.02
N ARG A 161 -0.94 -17.34 -26.92
CA ARG A 161 -2.22 -16.88 -26.36
C ARG A 161 -2.14 -15.50 -25.72
N ALA A 162 -1.02 -15.13 -25.09
CA ALA A 162 -0.81 -13.80 -24.52
C ALA A 162 -0.70 -12.72 -25.62
N ILE A 163 -0.09 -13.05 -26.76
CA ILE A 163 -0.05 -12.19 -27.95
C ILE A 163 -1.47 -12.01 -28.53
N THR A 164 -2.25 -13.09 -28.63
CA THR A 164 -3.66 -13.02 -29.08
C THR A 164 -4.55 -12.26 -28.08
N ALA A 165 -4.35 -12.46 -26.78
CA ALA A 165 -5.03 -11.73 -25.71
C ALA A 165 -4.81 -10.22 -25.81
N ARG A 166 -3.56 -9.81 -26.08
CA ARG A 166 -3.18 -8.41 -26.26
C ARG A 166 -3.91 -7.78 -27.44
N ALA A 167 -4.18 -8.54 -28.49
CA ALA A 167 -4.94 -8.09 -29.67
C ALA A 167 -6.46 -8.04 -29.40
N GLU A 168 -7.02 -8.98 -28.65
CA GLU A 168 -8.45 -9.02 -28.31
C GLU A 168 -8.85 -7.91 -27.32
N GLU A 169 -8.01 -7.61 -26.33
CA GLU A 169 -8.31 -6.65 -25.25
C GLU A 169 -8.02 -5.19 -25.61
N MET A 170 -7.25 -4.92 -26.67
CA MET A 170 -7.19 -3.57 -27.24
C MET A 170 -8.57 -3.12 -27.80
N GLY A 171 -9.54 -4.03 -27.90
CA GLY A 171 -10.93 -3.74 -28.28
C GLY A 171 -11.92 -3.58 -27.13
N ASP A 172 -11.57 -3.88 -25.87
CA ASP A 172 -12.55 -4.03 -24.77
C ASP A 172 -12.08 -3.39 -23.44
N GLU A 173 -11.73 -2.10 -23.50
CA GLU A 173 -11.21 -1.29 -22.37
C GLU A 173 -12.23 -0.99 -21.22
N SER A 174 -13.31 -1.78 -21.07
CA SER A 174 -14.45 -1.38 -20.22
C SER A 174 -14.66 -2.11 -18.89
N ASP A 175 -13.93 -3.19 -18.58
CA ASP A 175 -14.34 -4.12 -17.51
C ASP A 175 -13.58 -4.08 -16.16
N GLY A 176 -12.61 -3.17 -16.00
CA GLY A 176 -11.89 -3.01 -14.72
C GLY A 176 -12.78 -2.49 -13.58
N ILE A 177 -12.76 -3.15 -12.41
CA ILE A 177 -13.28 -2.56 -11.17
C ILE A 177 -12.28 -1.48 -10.73
N PRO A 178 -12.65 -0.19 -10.71
CA PRO A 178 -11.73 0.86 -10.31
C PRO A 178 -11.53 0.81 -8.80
N LEU A 179 -10.41 0.26 -8.35
CA LEU A 179 -9.99 0.35 -6.95
C LEU A 179 -9.14 1.60 -6.67
N THR A 180 -8.94 2.44 -7.68
CA THR A 180 -8.51 3.84 -7.60
C THR A 180 -8.93 4.48 -8.92
N ASP A 181 -9.60 5.64 -8.88
CA ASP A 181 -9.89 6.42 -10.09
C ASP A 181 -8.56 6.83 -10.74
N VAL A 182 -8.12 6.07 -11.74
CA VAL A 182 -7.03 6.46 -12.65
C VAL A 182 -7.65 6.51 -14.03
N THR A 183 -8.22 7.66 -14.37
CA THR A 183 -8.60 7.97 -15.74
C THR A 183 -7.29 8.26 -16.51
N PRO A 184 -6.93 7.51 -17.55
CA PRO A 184 -5.81 7.88 -18.41
C PRO A 184 -6.20 9.16 -19.16
N GLY A 185 -5.34 10.18 -19.10
CA GLY A 185 -5.48 11.35 -19.95
C GLY A 185 -5.39 10.93 -21.41
N ARG A 186 -6.53 10.89 -22.09
CA ARG A 186 -6.66 10.62 -23.52
C ARG A 186 -6.04 11.77 -24.32
N ASN A 187 -4.74 11.68 -24.61
CA ASN A 187 -4.10 12.54 -25.60
C ASN A 187 -4.57 12.12 -27.00
N ASN A 188 -5.62 12.77 -27.48
CA ASN A 188 -5.98 12.76 -28.89
C ASN A 188 -4.91 13.52 -29.68
N SER A 189 -4.11 12.79 -30.46
CA SER A 189 -3.38 13.37 -31.60
C SER A 189 -3.32 12.34 -32.72
N GLU A 190 -4.42 12.22 -33.46
CA GLU A 190 -4.41 11.69 -34.81
C GLU A 190 -3.85 12.73 -35.78
N GLY A 191 -2.66 12.42 -36.32
CA GLY A 191 -2.28 12.59 -37.71
C GLY A 191 -2.03 13.99 -38.27
N THR A 192 -0.76 14.31 -38.57
CA THR A 192 -0.34 14.78 -39.91
C THR A 192 1.17 14.54 -40.14
N ILE A 193 1.52 13.85 -41.23
CA ILE A 193 2.89 13.69 -41.76
C ILE A 193 3.31 15.00 -42.47
N PRO A 194 4.54 15.51 -42.27
CA PRO A 194 5.48 15.59 -43.39
C PRO A 194 6.94 15.24 -43.03
N THR A 195 7.65 14.86 -44.07
CA THR A 195 9.03 14.39 -44.18
C THR A 195 10.10 15.46 -43.95
N SER A 196 11.32 14.97 -43.62
CA SER A 196 12.66 15.51 -43.91
C SER A 196 13.43 16.17 -42.75
N GLY A 197 14.63 15.64 -42.47
CA GLY A 197 15.76 16.43 -41.93
C GLY A 197 16.36 15.97 -40.59
N THR A 198 17.46 15.23 -40.69
CA THR A 198 18.60 15.06 -39.76
C THR A 198 18.67 15.94 -38.49
N SER A 199 18.81 15.33 -37.30
CA SER A 199 19.93 15.58 -36.34
C SER A 199 19.67 15.02 -34.92
N THR A 200 20.64 14.23 -34.42
CA THR A 200 21.01 13.98 -33.00
C THR A 200 19.97 13.44 -31.98
N PRO A 201 20.28 12.33 -31.26
CA PRO A 201 19.44 11.87 -30.15
C PRO A 201 19.67 12.76 -28.93
N ARG A 202 18.64 13.54 -28.58
CA ARG A 202 18.57 14.29 -27.33
C ARG A 202 17.90 13.39 -26.29
N PHE A 203 18.64 13.06 -25.24
CA PHE A 203 18.13 12.39 -24.04
C PHE A 203 16.88 13.13 -23.54
N MET A 204 15.76 12.43 -23.43
CA MET A 204 14.56 12.91 -22.76
C MET A 204 14.48 12.27 -21.38
N ASP A 205 14.86 13.08 -20.39
CA ASP A 205 14.33 13.04 -19.03
C ASP A 205 12.83 13.31 -19.08
N ASP A 206 11.98 12.32 -18.80
CA ASP A 206 10.80 12.48 -17.93
C ASP A 206 10.15 11.11 -17.67
N SER A 207 10.56 10.40 -16.62
CA SER A 207 9.96 9.11 -16.23
C SER A 207 10.15 8.79 -14.75
N THR A 208 9.86 9.71 -13.82
CA THR A 208 9.99 9.39 -12.38
C THR A 208 9.11 10.23 -11.46
N ASN A 209 7.79 10.16 -11.60
CA ASN A 209 6.85 10.61 -10.56
C ASN A 209 6.17 9.38 -9.91
N ASP A 210 6.95 8.53 -9.23
CA ASP A 210 6.51 7.25 -8.68
C ASP A 210 6.61 7.14 -7.15
N LEU A 211 5.84 7.97 -6.48
CA LEU A 211 5.27 7.60 -5.18
C LEU A 211 3.82 8.05 -5.24
N ILE A 212 2.90 7.09 -5.34
CA ILE A 212 1.48 7.38 -5.29
C ILE A 212 1.18 7.94 -3.90
N ALA A 213 1.16 9.27 -3.80
CA ALA A 213 0.59 9.95 -2.66
C ALA A 213 -0.89 9.57 -2.61
N PRO A 214 -1.45 9.29 -1.43
CA PRO A 214 -2.90 9.10 -1.29
C PRO A 214 -3.60 10.26 -2.00
N GLN A 215 -4.47 9.96 -2.98
CA GLN A 215 -5.10 10.94 -3.87
C GLN A 215 -5.57 12.16 -3.06
N ARG A 216 -4.95 13.33 -3.33
CA ARG A 216 -5.38 14.60 -2.71
C ARG A 216 -6.82 14.86 -3.13
N ALA A 217 -7.60 15.45 -2.23
CA ALA A 217 -8.97 15.87 -2.51
C ALA A 217 -9.02 16.56 -3.88
N GLN A 218 -9.99 16.14 -4.72
CA GLN A 218 -10.37 16.64 -6.05
C GLN A 218 -9.53 17.81 -6.58
N ASP A 219 -8.95 17.64 -7.76
CA ASP A 219 -8.33 18.73 -8.51
C ASP A 219 -9.25 19.96 -8.46
N PRO A 220 -8.81 21.09 -7.87
CA PRO A 220 -9.64 22.27 -7.69
C PRO A 220 -10.13 22.86 -9.02
N SER A 221 -9.55 22.44 -10.16
CA SER A 221 -10.02 22.77 -11.51
C SER A 221 -11.36 22.10 -11.88
N LEU A 222 -11.75 21.01 -11.21
CA LEU A 222 -12.97 20.22 -11.49
C LEU A 222 -14.17 20.62 -10.62
N ILE A 223 -14.04 21.71 -9.86
CA ILE A 223 -15.09 22.25 -8.99
C ILE A 223 -16.09 23.06 -9.83
N ARG A 224 -17.21 22.45 -10.24
CA ARG A 224 -18.41 23.21 -10.66
C ARG A 224 -19.61 22.88 -9.78
N GLY A 225 -20.37 23.92 -9.43
CA GLY A 225 -21.58 23.82 -8.65
C GLY A 225 -22.23 25.19 -8.47
N THR A 226 -23.18 25.51 -9.36
CA THR A 226 -24.27 26.46 -9.08
C THR A 226 -25.52 25.87 -9.70
N GLY A 227 -26.48 25.45 -8.88
CA GLY A 227 -27.78 24.96 -9.33
C GLY A 227 -28.56 26.09 -9.99
N GLY A 228 -29.08 25.82 -11.19
CA GLY A 228 -30.14 26.60 -11.86
C GLY A 228 -31.39 25.72 -12.04
N PRO A 229 -32.59 26.33 -12.21
CA PRO A 229 -33.87 25.62 -12.31
C PRO A 229 -33.98 24.82 -13.63
N PRO A 230 -34.94 23.88 -13.77
CA PRO A 230 -34.98 22.97 -14.91
C PRO A 230 -35.40 23.73 -16.18
N GLU A 231 -34.55 23.71 -17.21
CA GLU A 231 -34.92 24.23 -18.53
C GLU A 231 -35.67 23.16 -19.33
N ASP A 232 -36.83 23.58 -19.83
CA ASP A 232 -37.79 22.82 -20.63
C ASP A 232 -37.21 22.30 -21.96
N ASN A 233 -37.78 21.18 -22.42
CA ASN A 233 -37.58 20.60 -23.74
C ASN A 233 -37.82 21.63 -24.86
N ILE A 234 -36.76 22.08 -25.52
CA ILE A 234 -36.83 22.70 -26.84
C ILE A 234 -35.76 22.08 -27.74
N THR A 235 -36.20 21.34 -28.75
CA THR A 235 -35.38 20.80 -29.83
C THR A 235 -34.75 21.96 -30.63
N PRO A 236 -33.42 22.09 -30.76
CA PRO A 236 -32.83 23.10 -31.63
C PRO A 236 -32.65 22.57 -33.07
N PRO A 237 -32.83 23.42 -34.09
CA PRO A 237 -32.59 23.06 -35.48
C PRO A 237 -31.08 23.00 -35.77
N ALA A 238 -30.72 22.24 -36.81
CA ALA A 238 -29.36 21.99 -37.25
C ALA A 238 -28.52 23.28 -37.36
N ALA A 239 -27.61 23.47 -36.41
CA ALA A 239 -26.66 24.58 -36.39
C ALA A 239 -25.23 24.05 -36.60
N THR A 240 -24.59 24.65 -37.59
CA THR A 240 -23.17 24.69 -37.95
C THR A 240 -22.22 24.31 -36.81
N ARG A 241 -21.32 23.34 -37.06
CA ARG A 241 -20.20 23.00 -36.16
C ARG A 241 -19.34 24.24 -35.89
N GLN A 242 -19.61 24.94 -34.79
CA GLN A 242 -18.66 25.86 -34.18
C GLN A 242 -17.69 25.03 -33.34
N ASN A 243 -16.40 25.16 -33.62
CA ASN A 243 -15.35 24.64 -32.75
C ASN A 243 -15.62 25.15 -31.33
N PRO A 244 -15.67 24.28 -30.29
CA PRO A 244 -15.81 24.75 -28.93
C PRO A 244 -14.60 25.62 -28.62
N LEU A 245 -14.84 26.92 -28.41
CA LEU A 245 -13.83 27.83 -27.91
C LEU A 245 -13.27 27.23 -26.62
N LEU A 246 -11.96 27.01 -26.62
CA LEU A 246 -11.19 26.64 -25.43
C LEU A 246 -11.42 27.74 -24.39
N GLN A 247 -12.40 27.54 -23.50
CA GLN A 247 -12.64 28.42 -22.36
C GLN A 247 -11.42 28.29 -21.44
N THR A 248 -10.55 29.29 -21.45
CA THR A 248 -9.58 29.49 -20.37
C THR A 248 -10.34 29.53 -19.04
N PRO A 249 -10.04 28.67 -18.06
CA PRO A 249 -10.78 28.65 -16.80
C PRO A 249 -10.65 30.02 -16.10
N LEU A 250 -11.77 30.59 -15.69
CA LEU A 250 -11.82 31.83 -14.92
C LEU A 250 -10.96 31.71 -13.64
N PRO A 251 -10.21 32.74 -13.24
CA PRO A 251 -9.39 32.70 -12.03
C PRO A 251 -10.27 32.53 -10.79
N LEU A 252 -9.92 31.57 -9.93
CA LEU A 252 -10.63 31.30 -8.66
C LEU A 252 -10.73 32.56 -7.79
N THR A 253 -11.90 32.79 -7.20
CA THR A 253 -12.12 33.89 -6.23
C THR A 253 -11.31 33.67 -4.95
N ARG A 254 -11.03 34.74 -4.18
CA ARG A 254 -10.24 34.64 -2.94
C ARG A 254 -10.81 33.60 -1.95
N PRO A 255 -12.13 33.57 -1.66
CA PRO A 255 -12.72 32.54 -0.78
C PRO A 255 -12.59 31.12 -1.35
N GLN A 256 -12.65 30.94 -2.67
CA GLN A 256 -12.46 29.64 -3.31
C GLN A 256 -11.01 29.13 -3.19
N ARG A 257 -10.02 30.01 -3.25
CA ARG A 257 -8.61 29.66 -3.00
C ARG A 257 -8.40 29.24 -1.54
N TRP A 258 -8.99 29.98 -0.59
CA TRP A 258 -8.98 29.61 0.82
C TRP A 258 -9.68 28.28 1.07
N ALA A 259 -10.84 28.06 0.47
CA ALA A 259 -11.56 26.79 0.56
C ALA A 259 -10.74 25.63 -0.02
N ALA A 260 -10.06 25.82 -1.16
CA ALA A 260 -9.18 24.81 -1.77
C ALA A 260 -7.95 24.53 -0.89
N PHE A 261 -7.34 25.55 -0.30
CA PHE A 261 -6.22 25.39 0.63
C PHE A 261 -6.64 24.63 1.90
N ILE A 262 -7.76 25.03 2.52
CA ILE A 262 -8.29 24.36 3.70
C ILE A 262 -8.61 22.91 3.34
N ASN A 263 -9.35 22.67 2.25
CA ASN A 263 -9.76 21.33 1.84
C ASN A 263 -8.57 20.39 1.55
N SER A 264 -7.48 20.91 0.99
CA SER A 264 -6.26 20.13 0.70
C SER A 264 -5.37 19.85 1.93
N ASN A 265 -5.63 20.51 3.06
CA ASN A 265 -4.88 20.38 4.30
C ASN A 265 -5.75 19.95 5.50
N VAL A 266 -7.03 19.63 5.31
CA VAL A 266 -7.98 19.30 6.40
C VAL A 266 -7.39 18.24 7.33
N ASP A 267 -6.97 17.10 6.79
CA ASP A 267 -6.47 15.98 7.59
C ASP A 267 -5.27 16.41 8.46
N ARG A 268 -4.34 17.17 7.87
CA ARG A 268 -3.15 17.69 8.57
C ARG A 268 -3.54 18.62 9.72
N PHE A 269 -4.48 19.54 9.48
CA PHE A 269 -4.97 20.42 10.53
C PHE A 269 -5.72 19.66 11.62
N THR A 270 -6.57 18.70 11.26
CA THR A 270 -7.29 17.86 12.21
C THR A 270 -6.32 17.13 13.15
N TYR A 271 -5.32 16.43 12.61
CA TYR A 271 -4.36 15.70 13.45
C TYR A 271 -3.46 16.64 14.26
N LEU A 272 -3.10 17.80 13.72
CA LEU A 272 -2.34 18.82 14.47
C LEU A 272 -3.15 19.37 15.66
N ILE A 273 -4.41 19.69 15.46
CA ILE A 273 -5.32 20.14 16.52
C ILE A 273 -5.48 19.02 17.55
N LEU A 274 -5.70 17.78 17.10
CA LEU A 274 -5.83 16.63 18.00
C LEU A 274 -4.55 16.40 18.80
N PHE A 275 -3.38 16.53 18.19
CA PHE A 275 -2.09 16.43 18.87
C PHE A 275 -1.91 17.51 19.94
N LEU A 276 -2.12 18.78 19.59
CA LEU A 276 -1.87 19.90 20.49
C LEU A 276 -2.88 20.02 21.63
N PHE A 277 -4.17 19.84 21.33
CA PHE A 277 -5.26 20.11 22.29
C PHE A 277 -5.79 18.88 23.01
N VAL A 278 -5.54 17.68 22.50
CA VAL A 278 -5.99 16.42 23.11
C VAL A 278 -4.79 15.53 23.46
N GLY A 279 -3.86 15.37 22.53
CA GLY A 279 -2.66 14.55 22.68
C GLY A 279 -1.78 15.00 23.83
N LEU A 280 -1.22 16.21 23.75
CA LEU A 280 -0.28 16.73 24.76
C LEU A 280 -0.91 16.82 26.16
N PRO A 281 -2.14 17.36 26.35
CA PRO A 281 -2.73 17.45 27.68
C PRO A 281 -2.99 16.08 28.31
N ILE A 282 -3.42 15.08 27.53
CA ILE A 282 -3.60 13.72 28.05
C ILE A 282 -2.24 13.08 28.35
N TYR A 283 -1.25 13.23 27.47
CA TYR A 283 0.08 12.64 27.66
C TYR A 283 0.75 13.13 28.94
N TYR A 284 0.78 14.45 29.16
CA TYR A 284 1.42 15.04 30.34
C TYR A 284 0.51 15.06 31.58
N GLY A 285 -0.80 15.05 31.41
CA GLY A 285 -1.76 15.07 32.52
C GLY A 285 -2.03 13.70 33.13
N THR A 286 -2.17 12.65 32.31
CA THR A 286 -2.54 11.30 32.78
C THR A 286 -1.44 10.26 32.54
N GLY A 287 -0.42 10.58 31.74
CA GLY A 287 0.62 9.64 31.33
C GLY A 287 0.18 8.68 30.22
N TYR A 288 -1.02 8.84 29.66
CA TYR A 288 -1.54 7.96 28.61
C TYR A 288 -0.98 8.33 27.23
N ALA A 289 -0.25 7.40 26.63
CA ALA A 289 0.61 7.68 25.49
C ALA A 289 -0.10 7.78 24.13
N ILE A 290 -1.20 7.03 23.94
CA ILE A 290 -1.82 6.83 22.63
C ILE A 290 -2.18 8.15 21.94
N PRO A 291 -2.94 9.08 22.54
CA PRO A 291 -3.47 10.22 21.78
C PRO A 291 -2.36 11.13 21.24
N ALA A 292 -1.28 11.35 22.00
CA ALA A 292 -0.13 12.12 21.55
C ALA A 292 0.71 11.37 20.51
N GLN A 293 1.09 10.13 20.81
CA GLN A 293 2.02 9.39 19.96
C GLN A 293 1.39 8.96 18.63
N LEU A 294 0.11 8.59 18.63
CA LEU A 294 -0.61 8.22 17.40
C LEU A 294 -0.76 9.43 16.48
N THR A 295 -1.19 10.59 17.00
CA THR A 295 -1.34 11.80 16.20
C THR A 295 0.01 12.35 15.72
N LEU A 296 1.05 12.28 16.56
CA LEU A 296 2.43 12.57 16.16
C LEU A 296 2.88 11.70 14.98
N THR A 297 2.64 10.38 15.06
CA THR A 297 3.01 9.44 13.99
C THR A 297 2.29 9.78 12.68
N THR A 298 1.00 10.09 12.76
CA THR A 298 0.19 10.48 11.59
C THR A 298 0.64 11.80 10.98
N ILE A 299 0.96 12.80 11.81
CA ILE A 299 1.54 14.07 11.32
C ILE A 299 2.89 13.83 10.67
N ALA A 300 3.76 13.03 11.30
CA ALA A 300 5.07 12.68 10.76
C ALA A 300 4.95 11.98 9.39
N TYR A 301 3.97 11.09 9.23
CA TYR A 301 3.68 10.43 7.96
C TYR A 301 3.22 11.41 6.87
N PHE A 302 2.29 12.31 7.18
CA PHE A 302 1.87 13.34 6.22
C PHE A 302 2.99 14.32 5.86
N THR A 303 3.86 14.66 6.81
CA THR A 303 5.06 15.48 6.56
C THR A 303 6.04 14.75 5.64
N ALA A 304 6.27 13.46 5.85
CA ALA A 304 7.09 12.64 4.96
C ALA A 304 6.49 12.56 3.54
N LEU A 305 5.17 12.44 3.42
CA LEU A 305 4.45 12.52 2.14
C LEU A 305 4.46 13.91 1.50
N ALA A 306 4.77 14.97 2.24
CA ALA A 306 4.88 16.32 1.71
C ALA A 306 6.26 16.61 1.07
N LEU A 307 7.24 15.72 1.23
CA LEU A 307 8.57 15.90 0.64
C LEU A 307 8.55 16.02 -0.90
N PRO A 308 9.47 16.78 -1.50
CA PRO A 308 9.64 16.84 -2.95
C PRO A 308 9.92 15.45 -3.56
N PRO A 309 9.46 15.18 -4.80
CA PRO A 309 9.59 13.86 -5.44
C PRO A 309 11.03 13.36 -5.56
N THR A 310 11.99 14.27 -5.77
CA THR A 310 13.44 13.94 -5.83
C THR A 310 13.96 13.36 -4.52
N TRP A 311 13.55 13.93 -3.38
CA TRP A 311 13.97 13.47 -2.06
C TRP A 311 13.30 12.14 -1.69
N LYS A 312 12.03 12.04 -2.05
CA LYS A 312 11.17 10.87 -1.89
C LYS A 312 11.74 9.60 -2.55
N ARG A 313 12.47 9.73 -3.66
CA ARG A 313 13.17 8.62 -4.32
C ARG A 313 14.25 8.00 -3.44
N VAL A 314 14.92 8.81 -2.62
CA VAL A 314 16.01 8.38 -1.74
C VAL A 314 15.48 8.04 -0.34
N PHE A 315 14.58 8.87 0.16
CA PHE A 315 14.03 8.80 1.50
C PHE A 315 12.59 8.29 1.45
N HIS A 316 12.44 6.97 1.63
CA HIS A 316 11.12 6.33 1.66
C HIS A 316 10.23 6.97 2.75
N PRO A 317 8.98 7.37 2.45
CA PRO A 317 8.13 8.11 3.39
C PRO A 317 7.94 7.41 4.74
N VAL A 318 7.88 6.07 4.76
CA VAL A 318 7.76 5.28 6.01
C VAL A 318 9.00 5.40 6.89
N LEU A 319 10.21 5.42 6.30
CA LEU A 319 11.46 5.55 7.04
C LEU A 319 11.62 6.97 7.60
N VAL A 320 11.29 7.97 6.79
CA VAL A 320 11.30 9.37 7.23
C VAL A 320 10.29 9.61 8.34
N SER A 321 9.07 9.10 8.19
CA SER A 321 8.03 9.25 9.20
C SER A 321 8.41 8.54 10.49
N ALA A 322 9.01 7.35 10.41
CA ALA A 322 9.50 6.63 11.58
C ALA A 322 10.61 7.42 12.29
N ALA A 323 11.59 7.97 11.56
CA ALA A 323 12.66 8.77 12.14
C ALA A 323 12.13 10.05 12.83
N ILE A 324 11.21 10.77 12.18
CA ILE A 324 10.53 11.93 12.78
C ILE A 324 9.75 11.51 14.04
N THR A 325 9.08 10.36 14.00
CA THR A 325 8.29 9.86 15.13
C THR A 325 9.19 9.45 16.29
N VAL A 326 10.32 8.76 16.06
CA VAL A 326 11.30 8.42 17.09
C VAL A 326 11.81 9.70 17.76
N LEU A 327 12.17 10.72 16.99
CA LEU A 327 12.60 12.01 17.52
C LEU A 327 11.48 12.69 18.32
N GLY A 328 10.24 12.68 17.82
CA GLY A 328 9.12 13.28 18.53
C GLY A 328 8.76 12.54 19.83
N VAL A 329 8.76 11.21 19.82
CA VAL A 329 8.56 10.37 21.01
C VAL A 329 9.68 10.59 22.03
N TYR A 330 10.93 10.71 21.55
CA TYR A 330 12.07 11.08 22.40
C TYR A 330 11.86 12.43 23.08
N ILE A 331 11.47 13.47 22.32
CA ILE A 331 11.23 14.81 22.86
C ILE A 331 10.09 14.77 23.90
N LEU A 332 8.98 14.08 23.59
CA LEU A 332 7.86 13.94 24.51
C LEU A 332 8.29 13.26 25.83
N GLY A 333 9.07 12.19 25.73
CA GLY A 333 9.64 11.46 26.87
C GLY A 333 10.63 12.29 27.68
N ALA A 334 11.58 12.95 27.01
CA ALA A 334 12.60 13.77 27.64
C ALA A 334 12.01 14.92 28.46
N ILE A 335 10.92 15.55 27.99
CA ILE A 335 10.19 16.58 28.75
C ILE A 335 9.60 16.02 30.05
N LYS A 336 9.18 14.75 30.04
CA LYS A 336 8.67 14.04 31.23
C LYS A 336 9.79 13.47 32.11
N GLY A 337 11.04 13.47 31.63
CA GLY A 337 12.19 12.83 32.28
C GLY A 337 12.34 11.34 31.96
N ASP A 338 11.60 10.82 30.98
CA ASP A 338 11.68 9.43 30.54
C ASP A 338 12.84 9.24 29.54
N SER A 339 13.48 8.07 29.58
CA SER A 339 14.48 7.69 28.58
C SER A 339 13.82 7.28 27.25
N LEU A 340 14.59 7.34 26.14
CA LEU A 340 14.11 6.90 24.83
C LEU A 340 13.54 5.48 24.86
N SER A 341 14.22 4.55 25.56
CA SER A 341 13.77 3.15 25.61
C SER A 341 12.44 3.03 26.33
N THR A 342 12.25 3.73 27.45
CA THR A 342 10.98 3.79 28.18
C THR A 342 9.86 4.33 27.31
N SER A 343 10.10 5.41 26.57
CA SER A 343 9.08 6.01 25.70
C SER A 343 8.72 5.12 24.51
N LEU A 344 9.69 4.40 23.93
CA LEU A 344 9.44 3.43 22.85
C LEU A 344 8.70 2.17 23.35
N HIS A 345 8.99 1.69 24.56
CA HIS A 345 8.20 0.64 25.19
C HIS A 345 6.76 1.07 25.52
N SER A 346 6.55 2.36 25.78
CA SER A 346 5.20 2.93 25.91
C SER A 346 4.49 3.09 24.56
N PHE A 347 5.25 3.20 23.47
CA PHE A 347 4.71 3.32 22.11
C PHE A 347 4.13 1.99 21.61
N LYS A 348 4.80 0.86 21.87
CA LYS A 348 4.26 -0.48 21.60
C LYS A 348 4.44 -1.34 22.85
N THR A 349 3.34 -1.60 23.55
CA THR A 349 3.33 -2.37 24.79
C THR A 349 3.21 -3.88 24.56
N GLY A 350 2.86 -4.29 23.33
CA GLY A 350 2.63 -5.68 22.95
C GLY A 350 1.23 -6.18 23.30
N THR A 351 0.30 -5.27 23.65
CA THR A 351 -1.09 -5.61 23.96
C THR A 351 -1.92 -5.53 22.69
N SER A 352 -2.24 -6.69 22.10
CA SER A 352 -3.06 -6.80 20.90
C SER A 352 -4.55 -6.56 21.20
N TYR A 353 -5.30 -6.09 20.20
CA TYR A 353 -6.77 -6.05 20.28
C TYR A 353 -7.37 -7.45 20.53
N LEU A 354 -6.73 -8.51 20.03
CA LEU A 354 -7.13 -9.90 20.29
C LEU A 354 -6.98 -10.23 21.79
N ASP A 355 -5.86 -9.81 22.42
CA ASP A 355 -5.64 -10.05 23.85
C ASP A 355 -6.71 -9.37 24.71
N LEU A 356 -7.11 -8.16 24.32
CA LEU A 356 -8.16 -7.40 24.99
C LEU A 356 -9.54 -8.05 24.84
N TRP A 357 -9.90 -8.50 23.64
CA TRP A 357 -11.21 -9.13 23.41
C TRP A 357 -11.33 -10.56 23.93
N HIS A 358 -10.21 -11.30 24.02
CA HIS A 358 -10.15 -12.57 24.77
C HIS A 358 -10.25 -12.37 26.29
N GLY A 359 -10.21 -11.13 26.77
CA GLY A 359 -10.32 -10.81 28.19
C GLY A 359 -9.10 -11.27 29.01
N LYS A 360 -7.90 -11.31 28.40
CA LYS A 360 -6.66 -11.63 29.11
C LYS A 360 -6.45 -10.61 30.24
N LYS A 361 -6.12 -11.10 31.44
CA LYS A 361 -5.91 -10.27 32.63
C LYS A 361 -4.46 -9.80 32.72
N ASN A 362 -4.23 -8.70 33.44
CA ASN A 362 -2.89 -8.12 33.69
C ASN A 362 -2.17 -7.59 32.45
N LEU A 363 -2.92 -7.12 31.45
CA LEU A 363 -2.35 -6.46 30.28
C LEU A 363 -1.97 -5.01 30.61
N LYS A 364 -0.92 -4.53 29.95
CA LYS A 364 -0.61 -3.09 29.93
C LYS A 364 -1.66 -2.39 29.05
N ALA A 365 -1.86 -1.10 29.26
CA ALA A 365 -2.63 -0.32 28.30
C ALA A 365 -1.96 -0.40 26.91
N PRO A 366 -2.72 -0.52 25.82
CA PRO A 366 -2.14 -0.51 24.47
C PRO A 366 -1.41 0.80 24.21
N GLY A 367 -0.37 0.75 23.39
CA GLY A 367 0.34 1.92 22.87
C GLY A 367 -0.13 2.31 21.47
N ALA A 368 0.38 3.44 20.95
CA ALA A 368 0.03 3.90 19.61
C ALA A 368 0.44 2.90 18.50
N GLY A 369 1.58 2.23 18.68
CA GLY A 369 2.05 1.16 17.81
C GLY A 369 1.14 -0.06 17.81
N ASP A 370 0.55 -0.42 18.95
CA ASP A 370 -0.39 -1.55 19.04
C ASP A 370 -1.70 -1.25 18.28
N ILE A 371 -2.17 0.00 18.32
CA ILE A 371 -3.32 0.45 17.51
C ILE A 371 -3.01 0.39 16.02
N LEU A 372 -1.84 0.87 15.60
CA LEU A 372 -1.41 0.83 14.20
C LEU A 372 -1.29 -0.61 13.68
N VAL A 373 -0.69 -1.51 14.47
CA VAL A 373 -0.61 -2.95 14.17
C VAL A 373 -1.99 -3.61 14.19
N SER A 374 -2.91 -3.19 15.05
CA SER A 374 -4.29 -3.70 15.03
C SER A 374 -4.99 -3.33 13.73
N ILE A 375 -4.87 -2.08 13.27
CA ILE A 375 -5.46 -1.66 11.99
C ILE A 375 -4.75 -2.33 10.79
N LEU A 376 -3.48 -2.71 10.94
CA LEU A 376 -2.76 -3.47 9.92
C LEU A 376 -3.47 -4.79 9.58
N ASP A 377 -4.05 -5.49 10.55
CA ASP A 377 -4.83 -6.71 10.30
C ASP A 377 -5.99 -6.46 9.34
N ALA A 378 -6.69 -5.32 9.47
CA ALA A 378 -7.73 -4.95 8.54
C ALA A 378 -7.18 -4.64 7.14
N GLY A 379 -5.98 -4.06 7.05
CA GLY A 379 -5.24 -3.88 5.81
C GLY A 379 -4.86 -5.19 5.13
N ILE A 380 -4.50 -6.22 5.91
CA ILE A 380 -4.23 -7.56 5.39
C ILE A 380 -5.51 -8.19 4.84
N VAL A 381 -6.63 -8.13 5.57
CA VAL A 381 -7.92 -8.63 5.06
C VAL A 381 -8.31 -7.91 3.76
N ALA A 382 -8.06 -6.60 3.69
CA ALA A 382 -8.38 -5.77 2.54
C ALA A 382 -7.61 -6.17 1.26
N LEU A 383 -6.47 -6.85 1.35
CA LEU A 383 -5.75 -7.40 0.19
C LEU A 383 -6.57 -8.45 -0.60
N ALA A 384 -7.67 -8.95 -0.04
CA ALA A 384 -8.63 -9.77 -0.77
C ALA A 384 -9.30 -9.01 -1.94
N LEU A 385 -9.48 -7.69 -1.83
CA LEU A 385 -10.13 -6.87 -2.86
C LEU A 385 -9.33 -6.81 -4.17
N PRO A 386 -8.02 -6.46 -4.18
CA PRO A 386 -7.25 -6.49 -5.41
C PRO A 386 -7.17 -7.91 -6.01
N MET A 387 -7.05 -8.97 -5.18
CA MET A 387 -7.09 -10.34 -5.68
C MET A 387 -8.43 -10.67 -6.36
N PHE A 388 -9.55 -10.22 -5.79
CA PHE A 388 -10.86 -10.40 -6.37
C PHE A 388 -11.03 -9.57 -7.66
N ALA A 389 -10.50 -8.35 -7.70
CA ALA A 389 -10.55 -7.51 -8.89
C ALA A 389 -9.84 -8.15 -10.09
N TYR A 390 -8.67 -8.76 -9.86
CA TYR A 390 -7.88 -9.44 -10.90
C TYR A 390 -8.14 -10.95 -10.99
N ARG A 391 -9.30 -11.44 -10.51
CA ARG A 391 -9.63 -12.88 -10.49
C ARG A 391 -9.70 -13.53 -11.87
N GLN A 392 -10.11 -12.78 -12.90
CA GLN A 392 -10.20 -13.32 -14.26
C GLN A 392 -8.80 -13.53 -14.86
N GLU A 393 -7.88 -12.59 -14.63
CA GLU A 393 -6.47 -12.76 -14.99
C GLU A 393 -5.83 -13.93 -14.25
N LEU A 394 -6.11 -14.07 -12.94
CA LEU A 394 -5.67 -15.23 -12.17
C LEU A 394 -6.20 -16.53 -12.78
N LYS A 395 -7.45 -16.58 -13.21
CA LYS A 395 -8.06 -17.76 -13.83
C LYS A 395 -7.44 -18.07 -15.20
N ARG A 396 -7.20 -17.05 -16.01
CA ARG A 396 -6.64 -17.18 -17.37
C ARG A 396 -5.20 -17.69 -17.35
N HIS A 397 -4.40 -17.17 -16.42
CA HIS A 397 -2.96 -17.46 -16.31
C HIS A 397 -2.62 -18.29 -15.06
N PHE A 398 -3.58 -19.07 -14.54
CA PHE A 398 -3.47 -19.76 -13.25
C PHE A 398 -2.16 -20.51 -13.06
N PHE A 399 -1.80 -21.40 -14.00
CA PHE A 399 -0.57 -22.18 -13.90
C PHE A 399 0.68 -21.33 -14.02
N ALA A 400 0.67 -20.31 -14.89
CA ALA A 400 1.81 -19.41 -15.10
C ALA A 400 2.06 -18.47 -13.92
N ILE A 401 1.06 -18.26 -13.04
CA ILE A 401 1.18 -17.44 -11.84
C ILE A 401 1.44 -18.32 -10.62
N VAL A 402 0.61 -19.35 -10.39
CA VAL A 402 0.62 -20.12 -9.14
C VAL A 402 1.89 -20.97 -9.02
N ILE A 403 2.29 -21.70 -10.07
CA ILE A 403 3.43 -22.62 -9.98
C ILE A 403 4.75 -21.87 -9.68
N PRO A 404 5.06 -20.74 -10.35
CA PRO A 404 6.22 -19.91 -9.99
C PRO A 404 6.16 -19.38 -8.57
N ASN A 405 5.02 -18.83 -8.14
CA ASN A 405 4.91 -18.30 -6.77
C ASN A 405 5.09 -19.38 -5.70
N VAL A 406 4.56 -20.59 -5.90
CA VAL A 406 4.80 -21.73 -4.99
C VAL A 406 6.29 -22.10 -4.97
N SER A 407 6.91 -22.21 -6.13
CA SER A 407 8.32 -22.61 -6.26
C SER A 407 9.26 -21.59 -5.61
N VAL A 408 9.02 -20.30 -5.85
CA VAL A 408 9.79 -19.20 -5.24
C VAL A 408 9.53 -19.13 -3.73
N SER A 409 8.30 -19.38 -3.26
CA SER A 409 7.99 -19.41 -1.82
C SER A 409 8.79 -20.49 -1.10
N ILE A 410 8.80 -21.71 -1.64
CA ILE A 410 9.58 -22.82 -1.10
C ILE A 410 11.08 -22.49 -1.18
N GLY A 411 11.57 -22.03 -2.33
CA GLY A 411 12.97 -21.65 -2.51
C GLY A 411 13.42 -20.56 -1.54
N SER A 412 12.57 -19.56 -1.27
CA SER A 412 12.84 -18.49 -0.32
C SER A 412 12.86 -19.01 1.12
N LEU A 413 11.87 -19.83 1.47
CA LEU A 413 11.66 -20.36 2.82
C LEU A 413 12.80 -21.28 3.27
N PHE A 414 13.32 -22.13 2.38
CA PHE A 414 14.41 -23.06 2.72
C PHE A 414 15.79 -22.55 2.29
N GLY A 415 15.89 -21.81 1.19
CA GLY A 415 17.16 -21.39 0.62
C GLY A 415 17.83 -20.27 1.42
N TYR A 416 17.09 -19.20 1.74
CA TYR A 416 17.70 -18.06 2.41
C TYR A 416 18.16 -18.36 3.84
N PRO A 417 17.35 -18.97 4.73
CA PRO A 417 17.80 -19.26 6.09
C PRO A 417 19.04 -20.14 6.11
N ALA A 418 19.11 -21.18 5.26
CA ALA A 418 20.27 -22.05 5.13
C ALA A 418 21.53 -21.28 4.71
N VAL A 419 21.44 -20.45 3.68
CA VAL A 419 22.59 -19.67 3.18
C VAL A 419 23.03 -18.62 4.22
N CYS A 420 22.10 -17.90 4.83
CA CYS A 420 22.40 -16.87 5.82
C CYS A 420 23.10 -17.44 7.05
N TYR A 421 22.59 -18.57 7.56
CA TYR A 421 23.17 -19.23 8.71
C TYR A 421 24.54 -19.82 8.39
N ALA A 422 24.71 -20.43 7.22
CA ALA A 422 25.99 -21.00 6.78
C ALA A 422 27.12 -19.95 6.68
N ILE A 423 26.79 -18.69 6.33
CA ILE A 423 27.78 -17.60 6.31
C ILE A 423 27.94 -16.92 7.67
N GLY A 424 27.23 -17.37 8.71
CA GLY A 424 27.34 -16.90 10.09
C GLY A 424 26.53 -15.65 10.41
N ILE A 425 25.34 -15.49 9.83
CA ILE A 425 24.29 -14.57 10.34
C ILE A 425 23.56 -15.29 11.48
N SER A 426 23.08 -14.56 12.49
CA SER A 426 22.35 -15.18 13.61
C SER A 426 21.12 -15.97 13.14
N ALA A 427 20.69 -16.97 13.90
CA ALA A 427 19.56 -17.83 13.53
C ALA A 427 18.26 -17.04 13.33
N GLU A 428 17.88 -16.19 14.30
CA GLU A 428 16.67 -15.35 14.23
C GLU A 428 16.66 -14.41 13.02
N ARG A 429 17.82 -13.84 12.67
CA ARG A 429 17.95 -12.96 11.49
C ARG A 429 17.98 -13.74 10.20
N SER A 430 18.57 -14.93 10.19
CA SER A 430 18.56 -15.84 9.04
C SER A 430 17.13 -16.28 8.70
N LEU A 431 16.31 -16.59 9.71
CA LEU A 431 14.89 -16.88 9.53
C LEU A 431 14.10 -15.69 8.96
N ALA A 432 14.46 -14.45 9.36
CA ALA A 432 13.83 -13.26 8.81
C ALA A 432 14.02 -13.12 7.27
N PHE A 433 15.08 -13.69 6.69
CA PHE A 433 15.26 -13.67 5.23
C PHE A 433 14.27 -14.58 4.48
N ALA A 434 13.63 -15.56 5.14
CA ALA A 434 12.65 -16.45 4.51
C ALA A 434 11.51 -15.66 3.84
N ALA A 435 11.13 -14.53 4.44
CA ALA A 435 10.05 -13.67 3.97
C ALA A 435 10.53 -12.37 3.31
N ARG A 436 11.80 -12.26 2.93
CA ARG A 436 12.42 -11.02 2.42
C ARG A 436 11.62 -10.34 1.29
N SER A 437 11.10 -11.13 0.36
CA SER A 437 10.40 -10.64 -0.83
C SER A 437 8.91 -10.36 -0.60
N LEU A 438 8.40 -10.60 0.62
CA LEU A 438 7.00 -10.32 0.95
C LEU A 438 6.80 -8.83 1.23
N THR A 439 5.57 -8.36 1.02
CA THR A 439 5.14 -7.07 1.59
C THR A 439 5.15 -7.15 3.10
N LEU A 440 5.47 -6.05 3.76
CA LEU A 440 5.64 -6.03 5.22
C LEU A 440 4.38 -6.52 5.98
N ALA A 441 3.19 -6.36 5.39
CA ALA A 441 1.90 -6.88 5.88
C ALA A 441 1.90 -8.40 6.04
N LEU A 442 2.46 -9.11 5.07
CA LEU A 442 2.47 -10.56 5.06
C LEU A 442 3.80 -11.10 5.61
N ALA A 443 4.88 -10.33 5.51
CA ALA A 443 6.20 -10.71 5.97
C ALA A 443 6.30 -10.76 7.50
N THR A 444 5.72 -9.77 8.20
CA THR A 444 5.74 -9.70 9.67
C THR A 444 5.13 -10.95 10.30
N PRO A 445 3.87 -11.33 10.02
CA PRO A 445 3.29 -12.54 10.59
C PRO A 445 4.00 -13.81 10.12
N ALA A 446 4.56 -13.84 8.90
CA ALA A 446 5.30 -15.00 8.41
C ALA A 446 6.58 -15.26 9.21
N VAL A 447 7.29 -14.20 9.58
CA VAL A 447 8.53 -14.27 10.38
C VAL A 447 8.23 -14.49 11.86
N GLU A 448 7.14 -13.94 12.39
CA GLU A 448 6.67 -14.24 13.75
C GLU A 448 6.34 -15.73 13.92
N ASN A 449 5.70 -16.36 12.93
CA ASN A 449 5.47 -17.81 12.91
C ASN A 449 6.79 -18.62 12.95
N LEU A 450 7.84 -18.12 12.30
CA LEU A 450 9.18 -18.70 12.32
C LEU A 450 9.98 -18.30 13.57
N LYS A 451 9.46 -17.44 14.46
CA LYS A 451 10.21 -16.84 15.58
C LYS A 451 11.49 -16.11 15.14
N GLY A 452 11.49 -15.55 13.93
CA GLY A 452 12.59 -14.72 13.44
C GLY A 452 12.51 -13.26 13.91
N ASP A 453 13.54 -12.48 13.59
CA ASP A 453 13.62 -11.08 14.00
C ASP A 453 12.73 -10.15 13.13
N VAL A 454 11.65 -9.63 13.73
CA VAL A 454 10.66 -8.74 13.12
C VAL A 454 11.29 -7.42 12.63
N ASN A 455 12.32 -6.93 13.32
CA ASN A 455 13.01 -5.70 12.94
C ASN A 455 13.83 -5.89 11.66
N THR A 456 14.52 -7.03 11.57
CA THR A 456 15.30 -7.40 10.39
C THR A 456 14.40 -7.58 9.17
N ILE A 457 13.28 -8.31 9.29
CA ILE A 457 12.37 -8.47 8.13
C ILE A 457 11.75 -7.13 7.70
N ALA A 458 11.45 -6.21 8.62
CA ALA A 458 10.96 -4.89 8.28
C ALA A 458 11.96 -4.14 7.37
N ALA A 459 13.23 -4.12 7.76
CA ALA A 459 14.29 -3.54 6.94
C ALA A 459 14.43 -4.25 5.58
N LEU A 460 14.48 -5.59 5.56
CA LEU A 460 14.61 -6.38 4.35
C LEU A 460 13.44 -6.18 3.36
N ALA A 461 12.20 -6.10 3.86
CA ALA A 461 11.00 -5.93 3.04
C ALA A 461 10.97 -4.55 2.36
N ILE A 462 11.27 -3.47 3.10
CA ILE A 462 11.35 -2.12 2.52
C ILE A 462 12.50 -2.02 1.53
N MET A 463 13.69 -2.52 1.89
CA MET A 463 14.84 -2.50 0.97
C MET A 463 14.54 -3.29 -0.30
N SER A 464 13.81 -4.41 -0.22
CA SER A 464 13.43 -5.19 -1.40
C SER A 464 12.49 -4.42 -2.31
N GLY A 465 11.54 -3.68 -1.71
CA GLY A 465 10.67 -2.77 -2.45
C GLY A 465 11.41 -1.64 -3.15
N ILE A 466 12.33 -0.97 -2.45
CA ILE A 466 13.13 0.11 -3.02
C ILE A 466 14.01 -0.43 -4.15
N LEU A 467 14.71 -1.54 -3.93
CA LEU A 467 15.61 -2.12 -4.92
C LEU A 467 14.85 -2.57 -6.18
N GLY A 468 13.70 -3.23 -6.01
CA GLY A 468 12.89 -3.65 -7.15
C GLY A 468 12.24 -2.49 -7.91
N ALA A 469 11.88 -1.40 -7.24
CA ALA A 469 11.39 -0.19 -7.91
C ALA A 469 12.50 0.54 -8.70
N LEU A 470 13.73 0.52 -8.19
CA LEU A 470 14.85 1.23 -8.82
C LEU A 470 15.53 0.44 -9.95
N VAL A 471 15.64 -0.88 -9.81
CA VAL A 471 16.47 -1.75 -10.67
C VAL A 471 15.68 -2.89 -11.31
N GLY A 472 14.45 -3.16 -10.86
CA GLY A 472 13.71 -4.36 -11.25
C GLY A 472 13.41 -4.45 -12.74
N THR A 473 12.90 -3.37 -13.35
CA THR A 473 12.61 -3.32 -14.79
C THR A 473 13.88 -3.36 -15.63
N GLN A 474 14.91 -2.59 -15.26
CA GLN A 474 16.20 -2.60 -15.98
C GLN A 474 16.86 -3.98 -15.93
N MET A 475 16.69 -4.73 -14.83
CA MET A 475 17.24 -6.07 -14.71
C MET A 475 16.48 -7.07 -15.61
N LEU A 476 15.16 -6.94 -15.76
CA LEU A 476 14.39 -7.74 -16.74
C LEU A 476 14.86 -7.46 -18.18
N ASP A 477 15.14 -6.20 -18.50
CA ASP A 477 15.63 -5.79 -19.81
C ASP A 477 17.04 -6.35 -20.06
N TRP A 478 17.91 -6.31 -19.04
CA TRP A 478 19.24 -6.92 -19.10
C TRP A 478 19.19 -8.44 -19.30
N MET A 479 18.22 -9.11 -18.66
CA MET A 479 17.95 -10.54 -18.84
C MET A 479 17.28 -10.88 -20.19
N ARG A 480 17.02 -9.89 -21.04
CA ARG A 480 16.38 -10.02 -22.36
C ARG A 480 14.99 -10.64 -22.26
N ILE A 481 14.23 -10.26 -21.24
CA ILE A 481 12.80 -10.57 -21.15
C ILE A 481 12.06 -9.56 -22.04
N PRO A 482 11.35 -10.02 -23.09
CA PRO A 482 10.66 -9.13 -24.02
C PRO A 482 9.64 -8.24 -23.30
N GLU A 483 9.49 -7.00 -23.77
CA GLU A 483 8.52 -6.04 -23.20
C GLU A 483 7.06 -6.47 -23.41
N ASP A 484 6.79 -7.31 -24.41
CA ASP A 484 5.47 -7.87 -24.69
C ASP A 484 5.08 -9.02 -23.74
N ASP A 485 6.04 -9.61 -23.01
CA ASP A 485 5.79 -10.68 -22.04
C ASP A 485 5.40 -10.13 -20.66
N TYR A 486 4.23 -9.50 -20.60
CA TYR A 486 3.68 -8.88 -19.39
C TYR A 486 3.45 -9.89 -18.26
N VAL A 487 3.25 -11.18 -18.57
CA VAL A 487 3.11 -12.26 -17.58
C VAL A 487 4.45 -12.54 -16.89
N THR A 488 5.54 -12.74 -17.65
CA THR A 488 6.85 -12.96 -17.04
C THR A 488 7.31 -11.74 -16.26
N ARG A 489 7.18 -10.53 -16.84
CA ARG A 489 7.58 -9.29 -16.16
C ARG A 489 6.78 -9.08 -14.87
N GLY A 490 5.45 -9.25 -14.94
CA GLY A 490 4.55 -9.11 -13.80
C GLY A 490 4.82 -10.12 -12.69
N VAL A 491 4.80 -11.42 -13.00
CA VAL A 491 5.01 -12.49 -11.99
C VAL A 491 6.40 -12.39 -11.36
N THR A 492 7.42 -12.07 -12.13
CA THR A 492 8.78 -11.94 -11.62
C THR A 492 8.92 -10.78 -10.64
N LEU A 493 8.43 -9.59 -11.02
CA LEU A 493 8.50 -8.42 -10.16
C LEU A 493 7.60 -8.58 -8.93
N GLY A 494 6.42 -9.17 -9.08
CA GLY A 494 5.52 -9.42 -7.95
C GLY A 494 6.05 -10.45 -6.96
N GLY A 495 6.71 -11.52 -7.44
CA GLY A 495 7.27 -12.57 -6.58
C GLY A 495 8.64 -12.21 -5.95
N SER A 496 9.38 -11.27 -6.56
CA SER A 496 10.73 -10.91 -6.11
C SER A 496 10.82 -9.53 -5.46
N SER A 497 9.77 -8.71 -5.56
CA SER A 497 9.73 -7.33 -5.09
C SER A 497 8.42 -6.97 -4.39
N SER A 498 8.44 -5.83 -3.69
CA SER A 498 7.29 -5.26 -2.97
C SER A 498 6.38 -4.42 -3.86
N ALA A 499 5.28 -3.93 -3.29
CA ALA A 499 4.26 -3.06 -3.90
C ALA A 499 4.82 -1.84 -4.64
N ILE A 500 5.98 -1.35 -4.21
CA ILE A 500 6.66 -0.20 -4.82
C ILE A 500 7.07 -0.51 -6.27
N ALA A 501 7.56 -1.71 -6.58
CA ALA A 501 7.93 -2.06 -7.96
C ALA A 501 6.70 -2.21 -8.86
N THR A 502 5.59 -2.71 -8.31
CA THR A 502 4.31 -2.76 -9.04
C THR A 502 3.80 -1.36 -9.38
N ALA A 503 4.02 -0.37 -8.53
CA ALA A 503 3.65 1.02 -8.83
C ALA A 503 4.41 1.56 -10.05
N VAL A 504 5.70 1.25 -10.18
CA VAL A 504 6.50 1.62 -11.37
C VAL A 504 5.95 0.93 -12.62
N LEU A 505 5.56 -0.34 -12.52
CA LEU A 505 4.91 -1.04 -13.64
C LEU A 505 3.57 -0.39 -14.02
N LEU A 506 2.80 0.16 -13.09
CA LEU A 506 1.50 0.79 -13.43
C LEU A 506 1.68 1.95 -14.42
N GLN A 507 2.82 2.63 -14.43
CA GLN A 507 3.08 3.72 -15.38
C GLN A 507 3.51 3.20 -16.76
N SER A 508 4.32 2.15 -16.80
CA SER A 508 4.91 1.64 -18.05
C SER A 508 4.09 0.53 -18.72
N ASP A 509 3.55 -0.40 -17.93
CA ASP A 509 2.75 -1.54 -18.37
C ASP A 509 1.70 -1.92 -17.30
N PRO A 510 0.49 -1.33 -17.37
CA PRO A 510 -0.59 -1.61 -16.42
C PRO A 510 -0.99 -3.08 -16.33
N ARG A 511 -0.79 -3.88 -17.39
CA ARG A 511 -1.13 -5.30 -17.40
C ARG A 511 -0.11 -6.12 -16.62
N ALA A 512 1.18 -5.85 -16.85
CA ALA A 512 2.25 -6.44 -16.04
C ALA A 512 2.09 -6.03 -14.57
N ALA A 513 1.65 -4.79 -14.30
CA ALA A 513 1.39 -4.33 -12.95
C ALA A 513 0.25 -5.09 -12.25
N ALA A 514 -0.85 -5.36 -12.96
CA ALA A 514 -1.94 -6.18 -12.45
C ALA A 514 -1.46 -7.59 -12.05
N LEU A 515 -0.70 -8.24 -12.93
CA LEU A 515 -0.11 -9.55 -12.65
C LEU A 515 0.94 -9.50 -11.53
N SER A 516 1.70 -8.42 -11.42
CA SER A 516 2.64 -8.19 -10.32
C SER A 516 1.92 -8.06 -8.96
N SER A 517 0.85 -7.28 -8.89
CA SER A 517 0.02 -7.14 -7.69
C SER A 517 -0.58 -8.48 -7.24
N LEU A 518 -1.09 -9.25 -8.21
CA LEU A 518 -1.65 -10.57 -7.99
C LEU A 518 -0.58 -11.57 -7.51
N SER A 519 0.57 -11.61 -8.19
CA SER A 519 1.69 -12.49 -7.87
C SER A 519 2.24 -12.22 -6.47
N MET A 520 2.40 -10.95 -6.09
CA MET A 520 2.87 -10.53 -4.77
C MET A 520 1.92 -10.94 -3.65
N SER A 521 0.62 -10.74 -3.84
CA SER A 521 -0.40 -11.15 -2.87
C SER A 521 -0.39 -12.67 -2.71
N LEU A 522 -0.34 -13.40 -3.82
CA LEU A 522 -0.33 -14.86 -3.83
C LEU A 522 0.95 -15.43 -3.20
N PHE A 523 2.12 -14.90 -3.56
CA PHE A 523 3.42 -15.27 -2.98
C PHE A 523 3.42 -15.11 -1.46
N GLY A 524 2.90 -13.98 -0.96
CA GLY A 524 2.81 -13.73 0.47
C GLY A 524 1.85 -14.67 1.19
N ILE A 525 0.67 -14.94 0.61
CA ILE A 525 -0.29 -15.89 1.16
C ILE A 525 0.28 -17.31 1.19
N ILE A 526 0.92 -17.75 0.11
CA ILE A 526 1.54 -19.08 0.04
C ILE A 526 2.64 -19.20 1.09
N THR A 527 3.59 -18.26 1.12
CA THR A 527 4.70 -18.30 2.08
C THR A 527 4.18 -18.32 3.52
N LEU A 528 3.19 -17.49 3.84
CA LEU A 528 2.61 -17.46 5.17
C LEU A 528 1.84 -18.75 5.52
N ALA A 529 1.13 -19.32 4.55
CA ALA A 529 0.47 -20.60 4.74
C ALA A 529 1.50 -21.70 5.04
N LEU A 530 2.64 -21.71 4.33
CA LEU A 530 3.73 -22.64 4.61
C LEU A 530 4.33 -22.41 6.00
N THR A 531 4.57 -21.16 6.42
CA THR A 531 5.11 -20.87 7.76
C THR A 531 4.10 -21.09 8.89
N SER A 532 2.82 -21.24 8.60
CA SER A 532 1.80 -21.59 9.60
C SER A 532 1.71 -23.10 9.87
N VAL A 533 2.38 -23.93 9.06
CA VAL A 533 2.40 -25.39 9.25
C VAL A 533 3.56 -25.79 10.18
N PRO A 534 3.30 -26.36 11.38
CA PRO A 534 4.35 -26.66 12.36
C PRO A 534 5.46 -27.58 11.84
N ALA A 535 5.14 -28.52 10.95
CA ALA A 535 6.13 -29.41 10.34
C ALA A 535 7.11 -28.65 9.44
N ILE A 536 6.62 -27.64 8.71
CA ILE A 536 7.46 -26.81 7.84
C ILE A 536 8.31 -25.87 8.70
N VAL A 537 7.74 -25.24 9.72
CA VAL A 537 8.49 -24.40 10.67
C VAL A 537 9.65 -25.18 11.28
N LYS A 538 9.40 -26.40 11.80
CA LYS A 538 10.47 -27.26 12.34
C LYS A 538 11.55 -27.61 11.30
N ALA A 539 11.16 -27.85 10.06
CA ALA A 539 12.11 -28.13 8.99
C ALA A 539 12.99 -26.90 8.70
N VAL A 540 12.43 -25.70 8.70
CA VAL A 540 13.17 -24.45 8.49
C VAL A 540 14.05 -24.12 9.71
N ASP A 541 13.55 -24.28 10.93
CA ASP A 541 14.31 -24.10 12.17
C ASP A 541 15.55 -25.00 12.22
N SER A 542 15.42 -26.26 11.75
CA SER A 542 16.54 -27.20 11.68
C SER A 542 17.68 -26.74 10.77
N LEU A 543 17.41 -25.85 9.79
CA LEU A 543 18.43 -25.29 8.90
C LEU A 543 19.31 -24.25 9.61
N VAL A 544 18.82 -23.66 10.69
CA VAL A 544 19.51 -22.61 11.46
C VAL A 544 19.96 -23.10 12.85
N GLY A 545 19.91 -24.41 13.08
CA GLY A 545 20.38 -25.05 14.31
C GLY A 545 19.47 -24.82 15.53
N LEU A 546 18.16 -24.59 15.30
CA LEU A 546 17.14 -24.43 16.34
C LEU A 546 16.25 -25.66 16.53
#